data_AF-A0A530EB91-F1
#
_entry.id   AF-A0A530EB91-F1
#
_cell.length_a   1.000
_cell.length_b   1.000
_cell.length_c   1.000
_cell.angle_alpha   90.00
_cell.angle_beta   90.00
_cell.angle_gamma   90.00
#
_symmetry.space_group_name_H-M   'P 1'
#
loop_
_entity.id
_entity.type
_entity.pdbx_description
1 polymer ?
#
loop_
_entity_poly.entity_id
_entity_poly.type
_entity_poly.pdbx_seq_one_letter_code
_entity_poly.pdbx_strand_id
1 'polypeptide(L)'
;MTPKQKELLVRALITDRLYPQAGEYTTLKAMRRRGWTTQEWSIGRETVTLEGIEALEANSKPIEIFQANFRHLLLIKGQPVAEVLPGQRQKMEKLLADTGL
;
A
#
# COMPACT_ATOMS: atom_id res chain seq x y z
N MET A 1 -8.11 -8.63 -2.31
CA MET A 1 -7.32 -8.15 -1.14
C MET A 1 -8.22 -7.27 -0.27
N THR A 2 -8.13 -7.33 1.06
CA THR A 2 -8.94 -6.42 1.90
C THR A 2 -8.31 -5.02 1.95
N PRO A 3 -9.08 -3.96 2.23
CA PRO A 3 -8.53 -2.60 2.35
C PRO A 3 -7.37 -2.51 3.34
N LYS A 4 -7.47 -3.20 4.49
CA LYS A 4 -6.40 -3.21 5.51
C LYS A 4 -5.15 -3.98 5.05
N GLN A 5 -5.30 -5.06 4.28
CA GLN A 5 -4.14 -5.76 3.69
C GLN A 5 -3.40 -4.87 2.70
N LYS A 6 -4.15 -4.15 1.84
CA LYS A 6 -3.59 -3.18 0.90
C LYS A 6 -2.85 -2.07 1.64
N GLU A 7 -3.49 -1.51 2.66
CA GLU A 7 -2.91 -0.45 3.49
C GLU A 7 -1.59 -0.90 4.16
N LEU A 8 -1.55 -2.11 4.73
CA LEU A 8 -0.33 -2.64 5.35
C LEU A 8 0.79 -2.88 4.35
N LEU A 9 0.50 -3.41 3.16
CA LEU A 9 1.50 -3.58 2.10
C LEU A 9 2.04 -2.23 1.63
N VAL A 10 1.17 -1.25 1.38
CA VAL A 10 1.59 0.11 0.97
C VAL A 10 2.44 0.77 2.07
N ARG A 11 2.03 0.68 3.34
CA ARG A 11 2.82 1.17 4.49
C ARG A 11 4.18 0.48 4.60
N ALA A 12 4.24 -0.81 4.31
CA ALA A 12 5.50 -1.56 4.33
C ALA A 12 6.46 -1.10 3.23
N LEU A 13 5.98 -0.74 2.04
CA LEU A 13 6.85 -0.29 0.94
C LEU A 13 7.52 1.07 1.20
N ILE A 14 6.91 1.91 2.04
CA ILE A 14 7.43 3.23 2.43
C ILE A 14 8.18 3.24 3.77
N THR A 15 8.33 2.09 4.45
CA THR A 15 9.03 1.99 5.74
C THR A 15 9.97 0.79 5.77
N ASP A 16 11.11 0.90 6.45
CA ASP A 16 12.02 -0.24 6.60
C ASP A 16 11.46 -1.28 7.57
N ARG A 17 10.75 -0.82 8.61
CA ARG A 17 10.07 -1.67 9.58
C ARG A 17 8.88 -0.96 10.21
N LEU A 18 7.76 -1.65 10.29
CA LEU A 18 6.52 -1.24 10.92
C LEU A 18 6.04 -2.36 11.85
N TYR A 19 5.75 -2.00 13.10
CA TYR A 19 5.04 -2.87 14.04
C TYR A 19 3.53 -2.64 13.90
N PRO A 20 2.72 -3.69 13.65
CA PRO A 20 1.28 -3.56 13.51
C PRO A 20 0.61 -3.03 14.79
N GLN A 21 -0.46 -2.27 14.64
CA GLN A 21 -1.31 -1.85 15.76
C GLN A 21 -2.30 -2.98 16.16
N ALA A 22 -3.01 -2.79 17.28
CA ALA A 22 -4.01 -3.76 17.73
C ALA A 22 -5.02 -4.09 16.61
N GLY A 23 -5.25 -5.38 16.36
CA GLY A 23 -6.08 -5.88 15.24
C GLY A 23 -5.35 -6.01 13.89
N GLU A 24 -4.21 -5.35 13.68
CA GLU A 24 -3.43 -5.50 12.44
C GLU A 24 -2.59 -6.78 12.45
N TYR A 25 -2.24 -7.33 13.63
CA TYR A 25 -1.53 -8.61 13.75
C TYR A 25 -2.26 -9.80 13.12
N THR A 26 -3.59 -9.86 13.25
CA THR A 26 -4.39 -10.93 12.62
C THR A 26 -4.35 -10.81 11.10
N THR A 27 -4.36 -9.57 10.61
CA THR A 27 -4.22 -9.28 9.17
C THR A 27 -2.83 -9.67 8.68
N LEU A 28 -1.77 -9.30 9.41
CA LEU A 28 -0.40 -9.63 9.03
C LEU A 28 -0.17 -11.15 9.02
N LYS A 29 -0.70 -11.88 10.01
CA LYS A 29 -0.68 -13.34 10.05
C LYS A 29 -1.39 -13.96 8.83
N ALA A 30 -2.52 -13.38 8.41
CA ALA A 30 -3.22 -13.83 7.21
C ALA A 30 -2.43 -13.54 5.93
N MET A 31 -1.73 -12.41 5.85
CA MET A 31 -0.84 -12.07 4.72
C MET A 31 0.36 -13.01 4.64
N ARG A 32 0.98 -13.36 5.78
CA ARG A 32 2.07 -14.33 5.86
C ARG A 32 1.63 -15.72 5.40
N ARG A 33 0.42 -16.17 5.79
CA ARG A 33 -0.18 -17.43 5.29
C ARG A 33 -0.42 -17.45 3.78
N ARG A 34 -0.61 -16.28 3.17
CA ARG A 34 -0.75 -16.11 1.71
C ARG A 34 0.60 -15.96 0.99
N GLY A 35 1.71 -15.96 1.74
CA GLY A 35 3.05 -15.77 1.18
C GLY A 35 3.36 -14.33 0.77
N TRP A 36 2.56 -13.34 1.17
CA TRP A 36 2.76 -11.92 0.79
C TRP A 36 3.80 -11.19 1.65
N THR A 37 4.19 -11.80 2.77
CA THR A 37 5.20 -11.31 3.69
C THR A 37 5.88 -12.48 4.36
N THR A 38 7.17 -12.33 4.66
CA THR A 38 7.99 -13.34 5.35
C THR A 38 7.84 -13.32 6.87
N GLN A 39 7.27 -12.25 7.43
CA GLN A 39 7.14 -12.06 8.88
C GLN A 39 5.68 -11.88 9.32
N GLU A 40 5.39 -12.23 10.58
CA GLU A 40 4.05 -12.18 11.17
C GLU A 40 3.90 -11.18 12.34
N TRP A 41 5.02 -10.58 12.78
CA TRP A 41 5.07 -9.64 13.92
C TRP A 41 5.51 -8.22 13.53
N SER A 42 6.12 -8.08 12.36
CA SER A 42 6.49 -6.82 11.74
C SER A 42 6.35 -6.93 10.24
N ILE A 43 6.20 -5.79 9.58
CA ILE A 43 6.22 -5.70 8.14
C ILE A 43 7.05 -4.49 7.74
N GLY A 44 7.79 -4.59 6.65
CA GLY A 44 8.61 -3.54 6.08
C GLY A 44 9.05 -3.94 4.69
N ARG A 45 9.72 -3.04 3.99
CA ARG A 45 10.09 -3.23 2.58
C ARG A 45 10.79 -4.58 2.33
N GLU A 46 11.71 -4.96 3.21
CA GLU A 46 12.50 -6.21 3.08
C GLU A 46 11.70 -7.48 3.37
N THR A 47 10.56 -7.36 4.05
CA THR A 47 9.72 -8.52 4.41
C THR A 47 8.61 -8.77 3.42
N VAL A 48 8.26 -7.78 2.59
CA VAL A 48 7.25 -7.94 1.54
C VAL A 48 7.86 -8.79 0.43
N THR A 49 7.18 -9.87 0.09
CA THR A 49 7.64 -10.80 -0.96
C THR A 49 7.24 -10.30 -2.34
N LEU A 50 7.79 -10.93 -3.38
CA LEU A 50 7.38 -10.65 -4.75
C LEU A 50 5.88 -10.93 -4.96
N GLU A 51 5.38 -12.05 -4.42
CA GLU A 51 3.96 -12.41 -4.47
C GLU A 51 3.08 -11.36 -3.76
N GLY A 52 3.60 -10.72 -2.72
CA GLY A 52 2.93 -9.59 -2.05
C GLY A 52 2.83 -8.35 -2.94
N ILE A 53 3.89 -8.04 -3.69
CA ILE A 53 3.92 -6.94 -4.65
C ILE A 53 2.97 -7.22 -5.82
N GLU A 54 3.01 -8.43 -6.38
CA GLU A 54 2.13 -8.85 -7.47
C GLU A 54 0.66 -8.85 -7.05
N ALA A 55 0.36 -9.32 -5.84
CA ALA A 55 -0.99 -9.24 -5.28
C ALA A 55 -1.44 -7.79 -5.11
N LEU A 56 -0.53 -6.89 -4.72
CA LEU A 56 -0.84 -5.46 -4.59
C LEU A 56 -1.13 -4.82 -5.95
N GLU A 57 -0.33 -5.12 -6.97
CA GLU A 57 -0.53 -4.65 -8.34
C GLU A 57 -1.88 -5.14 -8.89
N ALA A 58 -2.17 -6.44 -8.78
CA ALA A 58 -3.41 -7.04 -9.26
C ALA A 58 -4.68 -6.52 -8.56
N ASN A 59 -4.54 -5.90 -7.37
CA ASN A 59 -5.65 -5.34 -6.58
C ASN A 59 -5.60 -3.79 -6.54
N SER A 60 -4.87 -3.17 -7.46
CA SER A 60 -4.73 -1.72 -7.58
C SER A 60 -5.14 -1.23 -8.96
N LYS A 61 -5.54 0.03 -9.05
CA LYS A 61 -5.68 0.67 -10.37
C LYS A 61 -4.29 0.92 -10.96
N PRO A 62 -4.16 1.06 -12.30
CA PRO A 62 -2.87 1.41 -12.92
C PRO A 62 -2.23 2.64 -12.28
N ILE A 63 -3.04 3.66 -11.98
CA ILE A 63 -2.66 4.84 -11.21
C ILE A 63 -3.80 5.17 -10.23
N GLU A 64 -3.49 5.40 -8.96
CA GLU A 64 -4.46 5.84 -7.96
C GLU A 64 -3.84 6.70 -6.86
N ILE A 65 -4.65 7.56 -6.24
CA ILE A 65 -4.29 8.20 -4.98
C ILE A 65 -4.88 7.36 -3.84
N PHE A 66 -4.01 6.78 -3.04
CA PHE A 66 -4.37 5.93 -1.92
C PHE A 66 -4.06 6.61 -0.59
N GLN A 67 -5.00 6.56 0.35
CA GLN A 67 -4.77 7.06 1.69
C GLN A 67 -4.21 5.94 2.58
N ALA A 68 -2.98 6.13 3.05
CA ALA A 68 -2.35 5.26 4.05
C ALA A 68 -2.09 6.08 5.31
N ASN A 69 -2.76 5.73 6.42
CA ASN A 69 -2.82 6.56 7.63
C ASN A 69 -3.27 8.01 7.31
N PHE A 70 -2.43 8.99 7.66
CA PHE A 70 -2.66 10.42 7.47
C PHE A 70 -2.06 10.96 6.16
N ARG A 71 -1.52 10.08 5.29
CA ARG A 71 -0.83 10.47 4.06
C ARG A 71 -1.64 10.04 2.84
N HIS A 72 -1.63 10.89 1.82
CA HIS A 72 -2.13 10.55 0.48
C HIS A 72 -0.94 10.20 -0.39
N LEU A 73 -0.94 9.00 -0.96
CA LEU A 73 0.16 8.47 -1.76
C LEU A 73 -0.31 8.30 -3.19
N LEU A 74 0.48 8.76 -4.15
CA LEU A 74 0.33 8.36 -5.53
C LEU A 74 0.88 6.94 -5.66
N LEU A 75 0.01 6.02 -6.05
CA LEU A 75 0.39 4.66 -6.38
C LEU A 75 0.40 4.49 -7.91
N ILE A 76 1.45 3.85 -8.42
CA ILE A 76 1.51 3.34 -9.79
C ILE A 76 1.62 1.83 -9.70
N LYS A 77 0.69 1.11 -10.31
CA LYS A 77 0.62 -0.36 -10.24
C LYS A 77 0.67 -0.87 -8.79
N GLY A 78 -0.04 -0.15 -7.90
CA GLY A 78 -0.08 -0.45 -6.46
C GLY A 78 1.16 -0.04 -5.66
N GLN A 79 2.26 0.37 -6.29
CA GLN A 79 3.49 0.77 -5.60
C GLN A 79 3.49 2.28 -5.31
N PRO A 80 3.85 2.70 -4.08
CA PRO A 80 3.90 4.11 -3.72
C PRO A 80 5.11 4.78 -4.37
N VAL A 81 4.86 5.80 -5.19
CA VAL A 81 5.90 6.54 -5.92
C VAL A 81 6.13 7.95 -5.39
N ALA A 82 5.10 8.58 -4.83
CA ALA A 82 5.19 9.94 -4.30
C ALA A 82 4.12 10.18 -3.22
N GLU A 83 4.41 11.08 -2.30
CA GLU A 83 3.41 11.63 -1.36
C GLU A 83 2.74 12.85 -2.00
N VAL A 84 1.40 12.90 -1.94
CA VAL A 84 0.60 14.02 -2.41
C VAL A 84 0.56 15.07 -1.30
N LEU A 85 0.96 16.30 -1.62
CA LEU A 85 0.95 17.40 -0.66
C LEU A 85 -0.46 17.65 -0.10
N PRO A 86 -0.57 18.03 1.20
CA PRO A 86 -1.85 18.39 1.80
C PRO A 86 -2.59 19.45 0.96
N GLY A 87 -3.89 19.23 0.73
CA GLY A 87 -4.74 20.11 -0.08
C GLY A 87 -4.57 19.98 -1.60
N GLN A 88 -3.59 19.22 -2.11
CA GLN A 88 -3.39 19.02 -3.56
C GLN A 88 -4.12 17.79 -4.13
N ARG A 89 -4.84 17.04 -3.30
CA ARG A 89 -5.53 15.81 -3.70
C ARG A 89 -6.48 16.00 -4.89
N GLN A 90 -7.45 16.92 -4.79
CA GLN A 90 -8.43 17.15 -5.87
C GLN A 90 -7.76 17.62 -7.17
N LYS A 91 -6.72 18.44 -7.08
CA LYS A 91 -5.95 18.89 -8.24
C LYS A 91 -5.26 17.71 -8.93
N MET A 92 -4.67 16.81 -8.15
CA MET A 92 -4.03 15.61 -8.67
C MET A 92 -5.05 14.61 -9.26
N GLU A 93 -6.19 14.41 -8.60
CA GLU A 93 -7.29 13.58 -9.13
C GLU A 93 -7.79 14.11 -10.48
N LYS A 94 -7.95 15.44 -10.60
CA LYS A 94 -8.35 16.08 -11.86
C LYS A 94 -7.29 15.89 -12.94
N LEU A 95 -6.00 16.11 -12.64
CA LEU A 95 -4.91 15.86 -13.58
C LEU A 95 -4.93 14.42 -14.09
N LEU A 96 -5.09 13.44 -13.20
CA LEU A 96 -5.15 12.03 -13.59
C LEU A 96 -6.35 11.73 -14.50
N ALA A 97 -7.52 12.33 -14.22
CA ALA A 97 -8.72 12.16 -15.06
C ALA A 97 -8.55 12.81 -16.44
N ASP A 98 -7.95 14.01 -16.51
CA ASP A 98 -7.73 14.75 -17.75
C ASP A 98 -6.68 14.08 -18.66
N THR A 99 -5.78 13.27 -18.09
CA THR A 99 -4.73 12.57 -18.86
C THR A 99 -5.26 11.30 -19.55
N GLY A 100 -6.50 10.87 -19.27
CA GLY A 100 -7.15 9.77 -19.99
C GLY A 100 -6.44 8.40 -19.91
N LEU A 101 -5.64 8.20 -18.86
CA LEU A 101 -4.99 6.92 -18.56
C LEU A 101 -5.93 5.93 -17.86
#